data_AF-A0A388Q810-F1
#
_entry.id   AF-A0A388Q810-F1
#
_cell.length_a   1.000
_cell.length_b   1.000
_cell.length_c   1.000
_cell.angle_alpha   90.00
_cell.angle_beta   90.00
_cell.angle_gamma   90.00
#
_symmetry.space_group_name_H-M   'P 1'
#
loop_
_entity.id
_entity.type
_entity.pdbx_description
1 polymer ?
#
loop_
_entity_poly.entity_id
_entity_poly.type
_entity_poly.pdbx_seq_one_letter_code
_entity_poly.pdbx_strand_id
1 'polypeptide(L)'
;MRAILATLEELQLATGSQSRNLRSIVDRIRPSVEALLATDLKHNPENLMQHAVRANIRVSANHLRHGSEVLEEFIQRNQLLVVGAEYSLETGIVDFFDGVPEAG
;
A
#
# COMPACT_ATOMS: atom_id res chain seq x y z
N MET A 1 -2.34 8.33 5.41
CA MET A 1 -3.70 7.78 5.67
C MET A 1 -4.80 8.29 4.73
N ARG A 2 -4.92 9.61 4.46
CA ARG A 2 -6.09 10.20 3.79
C ARG A 2 -6.49 9.57 2.44
N ALA A 3 -5.54 9.15 1.61
CA ALA A 3 -5.85 8.56 0.31
C ALA A 3 -6.46 7.14 0.40
N ILE A 4 -6.07 6.35 1.40
CA ILE A 4 -6.60 5.00 1.62
C ILE A 4 -8.02 5.08 2.19
N LEU A 5 -8.24 5.98 3.16
CA LEU A 5 -9.57 6.34 3.66
C LEU A 5 -10.51 6.73 2.51
N ALA A 6 -10.07 7.67 1.67
CA ALA A 6 -10.85 8.11 0.51
C ALA A 6 -11.20 6.98 -0.46
N THR A 7 -10.29 6.02 -0.65
CA THR A 7 -10.51 4.84 -1.52
C THR A 7 -11.54 3.89 -0.89
N LEU A 8 -11.45 3.64 0.42
CA LEU A 8 -12.42 2.82 1.16
C LEU A 8 -13.82 3.44 1.14
N GLU A 9 -13.91 4.75 1.36
CA GLU A 9 -15.16 5.49 1.29
C GLU A 9 -15.77 5.45 -0.12
N GLU A 10 -14.97 5.65 -1.17
CA GLU A 10 -15.47 5.58 -2.55
C GLU A 10 -16.01 4.18 -2.91
N LEU A 11 -15.30 3.13 -2.51
CA LEU A 11 -15.72 1.74 -2.74
C LEU A 11 -16.98 1.36 -1.94
N GLN A 12 -17.21 1.97 -0.78
CA GLN A 12 -18.40 1.71 0.04
C GLN A 12 -19.61 2.58 -0.34
N LEU A 13 -19.40 3.83 -0.79
CA LEU A 13 -20.46 4.83 -0.95
C LEU A 13 -20.72 5.29 -2.39
N ALA A 14 -19.95 4.83 -3.39
CA ALA A 14 -20.08 5.25 -4.80
C ALA A 14 -20.16 6.79 -4.99
N THR A 15 -19.40 7.55 -4.19
CA THR A 15 -19.43 9.02 -4.20
C THR A 15 -18.59 9.59 -5.34
N GLY A 16 -19.25 9.94 -6.45
CA GLY A 16 -18.63 10.34 -7.72
C GLY A 16 -17.96 11.72 -7.81
N SER A 17 -17.60 12.38 -6.71
CA SER A 17 -17.07 13.76 -6.73
C SER A 17 -15.71 13.88 -6.04
N GLN A 18 -14.66 13.36 -6.69
CA GLN A 18 -13.28 13.66 -6.30
C GLN A 18 -12.53 14.38 -7.43
N SER A 19 -11.59 15.25 -7.06
CA SER A 19 -10.75 15.98 -8.00
C SER A 19 -9.90 15.02 -8.84
N ARG A 20 -9.53 15.40 -10.08
CA ARG A 20 -8.73 14.54 -10.98
C ARG A 20 -7.46 13.97 -10.34
N ASN A 21 -6.79 14.77 -9.50
CA ASN A 21 -5.56 14.36 -8.82
C ASN A 21 -5.84 13.40 -7.65
N LEU A 22 -6.97 13.51 -6.95
CA LEU A 22 -7.36 12.52 -5.95
C LEU A 22 -7.75 11.20 -6.63
N ARG A 23 -8.49 11.28 -7.74
CA ARG A 23 -8.94 10.11 -8.51
C ARG A 23 -7.77 9.26 -9.00
N SER A 24 -6.72 9.88 -9.53
CA SER A 24 -5.53 9.13 -9.99
C SER A 24 -4.77 8.44 -8.86
N ILE A 25 -4.83 8.97 -7.64
CA ILE A 25 -4.26 8.33 -6.45
C ILE A 25 -5.15 7.17 -6.00
N VAL A 26 -6.46 7.41 -5.90
CA VAL A 26 -7.45 6.39 -5.51
C VAL A 26 -7.42 5.21 -6.48
N ASP A 27 -7.39 5.45 -7.79
CA ASP A 27 -7.39 4.39 -8.81
C ASP A 27 -6.15 3.50 -8.72
N ARG A 28 -5.02 4.01 -8.24
CA ARG A 28 -3.81 3.21 -7.99
C ARG A 28 -3.91 2.37 -6.71
N ILE A 29 -4.64 2.84 -5.71
CA ILE A 29 -4.81 2.17 -4.42
C ILE A 29 -5.95 1.13 -4.49
N ARG A 30 -6.98 1.41 -5.28
CA ARG A 30 -8.23 0.65 -5.41
C ARG A 30 -8.03 -0.87 -5.54
N PRO A 31 -7.15 -1.40 -6.43
CA PRO A 31 -7.00 -2.86 -6.57
C PRO A 31 -6.53 -3.55 -5.28
N SER A 32 -5.69 -2.86 -4.49
CA SER A 32 -5.19 -3.39 -3.21
C SER A 32 -6.29 -3.45 -2.14
N VAL A 33 -7.26 -2.54 -2.21
CA VAL A 33 -8.37 -2.42 -1.25
C VAL A 33 -9.54 -3.33 -1.63
N GLU A 34 -9.88 -3.42 -2.91
CA GLU A 34 -10.93 -4.31 -3.43
C GLU A 34 -10.65 -5.77 -3.09
N ALA A 35 -9.38 -6.21 -3.24
CA ALA A 35 -8.97 -7.57 -2.87
C ALA A 35 -9.24 -7.88 -1.39
N LEU A 36 -9.13 -6.89 -0.51
CA LEU A 36 -9.38 -7.07 0.93
C LEU A 36 -10.87 -7.04 1.27
N LEU A 37 -11.67 -6.24 0.57
CA LEU A 37 -13.13 -6.22 0.70
C LEU A 37 -13.80 -7.54 0.28
N ALA A 38 -13.14 -8.33 -0.57
CA ALA A 38 -13.58 -9.67 -0.94
C ALA A 38 -13.40 -10.71 0.19
N THR A 39 -12.74 -10.35 1.30
CA THR A 39 -12.51 -11.22 2.46
C THR A 39 -13.45 -10.87 3.63
N ASP A 40 -13.39 -11.65 4.71
CA ASP A 40 -14.15 -11.37 5.94
C ASP A 40 -13.75 -10.07 6.64
N LEU A 41 -12.59 -9.48 6.29
CA LEU A 41 -12.11 -8.21 6.82
C LEU A 41 -13.07 -7.05 6.56
N LYS A 42 -13.98 -7.16 5.57
CA LYS A 42 -15.00 -6.14 5.30
C LYS A 42 -15.88 -5.80 6.51
N HIS A 43 -16.02 -6.70 7.47
CA HIS A 43 -16.82 -6.49 8.68
C HIS A 43 -16.03 -5.85 9.83
N ASN A 44 -14.72 -5.67 9.68
CA ASN A 44 -13.86 -5.07 10.69
C ASN A 44 -13.11 -3.87 10.09
N PRO A 45 -13.67 -2.64 10.18
CA PRO A 45 -13.13 -1.48 9.49
C PRO A 45 -11.73 -1.07 9.95
N GLU A 46 -11.39 -1.27 11.23
CA GLU A 46 -10.05 -0.95 11.76
C GLU A 46 -9.00 -1.92 11.19
N ASN A 47 -9.26 -3.22 11.23
CA ASN A 47 -8.35 -4.21 10.64
C ASN A 47 -8.28 -4.05 9.12
N LEU A 48 -9.40 -3.78 8.44
CA LEU A 48 -9.43 -3.53 7.01
C LEU A 48 -8.53 -2.35 6.62
N MET A 49 -8.55 -1.27 7.39
CA MET A 49 -7.69 -0.11 7.17
C MET A 49 -6.21 -0.49 7.29
N GLN A 50 -5.82 -1.16 8.37
CA GLN A 50 -4.43 -1.58 8.58
C GLN A 50 -3.94 -2.51 7.45
N HIS A 51 -4.77 -3.48 7.06
CA HIS A 51 -4.46 -4.36 5.95
C HIS A 51 -4.39 -3.62 4.62
N ALA A 52 -5.26 -2.63 4.36
CA ALA A 52 -5.24 -1.82 3.16
C ALA A 52 -3.96 -0.99 3.05
N VAL A 53 -3.49 -0.41 4.16
CA VAL A 53 -2.20 0.29 4.24
C VAL A 53 -1.07 -0.65 3.86
N ARG A 54 -0.97 -1.81 4.51
CA ARG A 54 0.10 -2.78 4.25
C ARG A 54 0.05 -3.35 2.84
N ALA A 55 -1.14 -3.63 2.31
CA ALA A 55 -1.33 -4.08 0.93
C ALA A 55 -0.84 -3.02 -0.07
N ASN A 56 -1.21 -1.75 0.13
CA ASN A 56 -0.74 -0.68 -0.73
C ASN A 56 0.78 -0.50 -0.70
N ILE A 57 1.40 -0.61 0.48
CA ILE A 57 2.86 -0.58 0.63
C ILE A 57 3.51 -1.71 -0.17
N ARG A 58 3.01 -2.95 -0.06
CA ARG A 58 3.53 -4.10 -0.81
C ARG A 58 3.42 -3.91 -2.32
N VAL A 59 2.25 -3.46 -2.79
CA VAL A 59 2.05 -3.19 -4.22
C VAL A 59 3.02 -2.11 -4.72
N SER A 60 3.17 -1.03 -3.96
CA SER A 60 4.08 0.06 -4.33
C SER A 60 5.55 -0.38 -4.32
N ALA A 61 5.97 -1.14 -3.31
CA ALA A 61 7.32 -1.69 -3.22
C ALA A 61 7.60 -2.67 -4.37
N ASN A 62 6.66 -3.56 -4.69
CA ASN A 62 6.78 -4.46 -5.84
C ASN A 62 6.85 -3.71 -7.17
N HIS A 63 6.08 -2.63 -7.33
CA HIS A 63 6.21 -1.77 -8.50
C HIS A 63 7.58 -1.11 -8.61
N LEU A 64 8.22 -0.70 -7.51
CA LEU A 64 9.58 -0.18 -7.55
C LEU A 64 10.60 -1.27 -7.87
N ARG A 65 10.39 -2.49 -7.37
CA ARG A 65 11.26 -3.64 -7.62
C ARG A 65 11.20 -4.16 -9.05
N HIS A 66 10.08 -3.96 -9.76
CA HIS A 66 9.83 -4.58 -11.08
C HIS A 66 9.36 -3.60 -12.17
N GLY A 67 9.24 -2.31 -11.84
CA GLY A 67 8.72 -1.30 -12.76
C GLY A 67 9.81 -0.54 -13.51
N SER A 68 11.08 -0.85 -13.27
CA SER A 68 12.22 -0.19 -13.88
C SER A 68 13.41 -1.14 -13.97
N GLU A 69 13.83 -1.42 -15.20
CA GLU A 69 15.01 -2.25 -15.49
C GLU A 69 16.27 -1.74 -14.78
N VAL A 70 16.43 -0.41 -14.65
CA VAL A 70 17.55 0.20 -13.93
C VAL A 70 17.52 -0.13 -12.43
N LEU A 71 16.34 -0.05 -11.80
CA LEU A 71 16.21 -0.39 -10.38
C LEU A 71 16.41 -1.89 -10.18
N GLU A 72 15.88 -2.72 -11.07
CA GLU A 72 16.08 -4.17 -11.07
C GLU A 72 17.56 -4.54 -11.15
N GLU A 73 18.33 -3.94 -12.05
CA GLU A 73 19.77 -4.18 -12.14
C GLU A 73 20.48 -3.85 -10.82
N PHE A 74 20.16 -2.72 -10.19
CA PHE A 74 20.79 -2.35 -8.92
C PHE A 74 20.37 -3.25 -7.77
N ILE A 75 19.13 -3.74 -7.75
CA ILE A 75 18.66 -4.71 -6.77
C ILE A 75 19.38 -6.05 -6.95
N GLN A 76 19.48 -6.55 -8.18
CA GLN A 76 20.17 -7.80 -8.51
C GLN A 76 21.67 -7.75 -8.18
N ARG A 77 22.31 -6.58 -8.31
CA ARG A 77 23.72 -6.37 -7.93
C ARG A 77 23.92 -6.12 -6.43
N ASN A 78 22.86 -6.23 -5.61
CA ASN A 78 22.88 -5.92 -4.18
C ASN A 78 23.35 -4.49 -3.87
N GLN A 79 23.16 -3.54 -4.79
CA GLN A 79 23.53 -2.13 -4.62
C GLN A 79 22.36 -1.26 -4.18
N LEU A 80 21.13 -1.78 -4.32
CA LEU A 80 19.90 -1.13 -3.89
C LEU A 80 19.01 -2.17 -3.19
N LEU A 81 18.43 -1.80 -2.05
CA LEU A 81 17.42 -2.60 -1.38
C LEU A 81 16.12 -1.79 -1.29
N VAL A 82 15.03 -2.40 -1.72
CA VAL A 82 13.68 -1.82 -1.59
C VAL A 82 12.93 -2.58 -0.51
N VAL A 83 12.56 -1.87 0.56
CA VAL A 83 11.76 -2.40 1.68
C VAL A 83 10.44 -1.65 1.80
N GLY A 84 9.39 -2.36 2.20
CA GLY A 84 8.11 -1.78 2.59
C GLY A 84 8.02 -1.63 4.11
N ALA A 85 7.60 -0.46 4.56
CA ALA A 85 7.45 -0.15 5.98
C ALA A 85 6.24 0.75 6.25
N GLU A 86 5.70 0.65 7.46
CA GLU A 86 4.61 1.45 7.98
C GLU A 86 5.10 2.30 9.15
N TYR A 87 4.73 3.58 9.18
CA TYR A 87 5.03 4.47 10.29
C TYR A 87 3.79 4.71 11.16
N SER A 88 3.90 4.39 12.45
CA SER A 88 2.87 4.67 13.44
C SER A 88 3.00 6.10 13.96
N LEU A 89 1.99 6.93 13.69
CA LEU A 89 1.95 8.32 14.22
C LEU A 89 1.78 8.37 15.74
N GLU A 90 1.19 7.34 16.33
CA GLU A 90 0.92 7.28 17.77
C GLU A 90 2.18 6.95 18.57
N THR A 91 2.98 6.00 18.06
CA THR A 91 4.15 5.48 18.77
C THR A 91 5.47 6.04 18.25
N GLY A 92 5.48 6.58 17.03
CA GLY A 92 6.70 7.00 16.33
C GLY A 92 7.54 5.85 15.77
N ILE A 93 7.05 4.62 15.82
CA ILE A 93 7.76 3.42 15.36
C ILE A 93 7.57 3.22 13.87
N VAL A 94 8.65 2.84 13.19
CA VAL A 94 8.61 2.31 11.82
C VAL A 94 8.66 0.79 11.88
N ASP A 95 7.61 0.13 11.37
CA ASP A 95 7.55 -1.32 11.23
C ASP A 95 7.92 -1.71 9.79
N PHE A 96 9.07 -2.36 9.62
CA PHE A 96 9.54 -2.88 8.34
C PHE A 96 9.06 -4.33 8.20
N PHE A 97 8.25 -4.62 7.17
CA PHE A 97 7.57 -5.93 7.08
C PHE A 97 7.60 -6.56 5.67
N ASP A 98 8.21 -5.90 4.69
CA ASP A 98 8.25 -6.38 3.30
C ASP A 98 9.63 -6.16 2.68
N GLY A 99 10.24 -7.22 2.13
CA GLY A 99 11.58 -7.18 1.52
C GLY A 99 12.73 -6.97 2.50
N VAL A 100 12.49 -7.13 3.80
CA VAL A 100 13.54 -7.09 4.83
C VAL A 100 14.36 -8.38 4.75
N PRO A 101 15.70 -8.33 4.71
CA PRO A 101 16.54 -9.53 4.77
C PRO A 101 16.25 -10.30 6.06
N GLU A 102 16.20 -11.63 5.99
CA GLU A 102 16.17 -12.44 7.20
C GLU A 102 17.42 -12.10 8.03
N ALA A 103 17.23 -11.78 9.31
CA ALA A 103 18.34 -11.57 10.22
C ALA A 103 19.11 -12.90 10.31
N GLY A 104 20.33 -12.92 9.79
CA GLY A 104 21.25 -14.06 9.87
C GLY A 104 21.76 -14.29 11.29
#